data_AF-A0A1I4HK80-F1
#
_entry.id   AF-A0A1I4HK80-F1
#
_cell.length_a   1.000
_cell.length_b   1.000
_cell.length_c   1.000
_cell.angle_alpha   90.00
_cell.angle_beta   90.00
_cell.angle_gamma   90.00
#
_symmetry.space_group_name_H-M   'P 1'
#
loop_
_entity.id
_entity.type
_entity.pdbx_description
1 polymer ?
#
loop_
_entity_poly.entity_id
_entity_poly.type
_entity_poly.pdbx_seq_one_letter_code
_entity_poly.pdbx_strand_id
1 'polypeptide(L)' 'MVNAIIAAILSFIIPGLGQAVAGDIKKGIIFFVVALVIGCIAVFIFRSWVVNIIQFIYAIYAAYDAYGMAQE' A
#
# COMPACT_ATOMS: atom_id res chain seq x y z
N MET A 1 -1.21 -16.92 11.18
CA MET A 1 -0.71 -15.55 11.38
C MET A 1 0.52 -15.36 10.54
N VAL A 2 0.43 -14.51 9.51
CA VAL A 2 1.61 -14.08 8.75
C VAL A 2 2.43 -13.17 9.65
N ASN A 3 3.76 -13.21 9.53
CA ASN A 3 4.61 -12.29 10.28
C ASN A 3 4.26 -10.84 9.90
N ALA A 4 3.80 -10.06 10.87
CA ALA A 4 3.33 -8.70 10.66
C ALA A 4 4.38 -7.78 10.03
N ILE A 5 5.65 -7.98 10.37
CA ILE A 5 6.76 -7.23 9.77
C ILE A 5 6.89 -7.55 8.27
N ILE A 6 6.73 -8.83 7.90
CA ILE A 6 6.78 -9.25 6.50
C ILE A 6 5.58 -8.67 5.74
N ALA A 7 4.37 -8.72 6.30
CA ALA A 7 3.19 -8.12 5.68
C ALA A 7 3.37 -6.61 5.44
N ALA A 8 3.91 -5.89 6.43
CA ALA A 8 4.20 -4.47 6.30
C ALA A 8 5.21 -4.17 5.18
N ILE A 9 6.32 -4.91 5.13
CA ILE A 9 7.35 -4.74 4.08
C ILE A 9 6.76 -5.00 2.70
N LEU A 10 5.94 -6.05 2.55
CA LEU A 10 5.30 -6.37 1.27
C LEU A 10 4.38 -5.23 0.81
N SER A 11 3.53 -4.70 1.69
CA SER A 11 2.65 -3.58 1.36
C SER A 11 3.36 -2.25 1.17
N PHE A 12 4.53 -2.07 1.77
CA PHE A 12 5.36 -0.89 1.53
C PHE A 12 5.93 -0.89 0.10
N ILE A 13 6.38 -2.04 -0.40
CA ILE A 13 6.94 -2.15 -1.76
C ILE A 13 5.81 -2.13 -2.80
N ILE A 14 4.74 -2.89 -2.56
CA ILE A 14 3.57 -2.96 -3.43
C ILE A 14 2.32 -2.82 -2.56
N PRO A 15 1.69 -1.64 -2.52
CA PRO A 15 0.48 -1.42 -1.75
C PRO A 15 -0.58 -2.49 -2.04
N GLY A 16 -1.06 -3.14 -0.99
CA GLY A 16 -2.06 -4.21 -1.08
C GLY A 16 -1.52 -5.63 -0.94
N LEU A 17 -0.23 -5.89 -1.16
CA LEU A 17 0.32 -7.26 -1.07
C LEU A 17 0.26 -7.83 0.35
N GLY A 18 0.64 -7.05 1.35
CA GLY A 18 0.60 -7.45 2.75
C GLY A 18 -0.81 -7.77 3.23
N GLN A 19 -1.82 -6.99 2.83
CA GLN A 19 -3.23 -7.29 3.12
C GLN A 19 -3.66 -8.62 2.47
N ALA A 20 -3.26 -8.85 1.22
CA ALA A 20 -3.59 -10.10 0.52
C ALA A 20 -2.94 -11.32 1.20
N VAL A 21 -1.68 -11.20 1.61
CA VAL A 21 -0.95 -12.28 2.30
C VAL A 21 -1.46 -12.48 3.73
N ALA A 22 -1.93 -11.42 4.40
CA ALA A 22 -2.57 -11.50 5.72
C ALA A 22 -3.96 -12.17 5.68
N GLY A 23 -4.52 -12.42 4.48
CA GLY A 23 -5.75 -13.21 4.29
C GLY A 23 -6.93 -12.43 3.71
N ASP A 24 -6.80 -11.12 3.52
CA ASP A 24 -7.85 -10.28 2.91
C ASP A 24 -7.44 -9.79 1.52
N ILE A 25 -7.64 -10.68 0.54
CA ILE A 25 -7.37 -10.40 -0.87
C ILE A 25 -8.21 -9.22 -1.38
N LYS A 26 -9.46 -9.06 -0.92
CA LYS A 26 -10.33 -7.97 -1.36
C LYS A 26 -9.74 -6.63 -0.95
N LYS A 27 -9.32 -6.51 0.31
CA LYS A 27 -8.64 -5.31 0.81
C LYS A 27 -7.32 -5.08 0.08
N GLY A 28 -6.54 -6.13 -0.18
CA GLY A 28 -5.31 -6.03 -0.97
C GLY A 28 -5.53 -5.45 -2.36
N ILE A 29 -6.55 -5.92 -3.09
CA ILE A 29 -6.91 -5.39 -4.41
C ILE A 29 -7.32 -3.91 -4.32
N ILE A 30 -8.11 -3.54 -3.31
CA ILE A 30 -8.53 -2.14 -3.10
C ILE A 30 -7.31 -1.23 -2.93
N PHE A 31 -6.37 -1.60 -2.06
CA PHE A 31 -5.16 -0.81 -1.84
C PHE A 31 -4.31 -0.67 -3.10
N PHE A 32 -4.16 -1.75 -3.86
CA PHE A 32 -3.41 -1.71 -5.11
C PHE A 32 -4.07 -0.80 -6.16
N VAL A 33 -5.39 -0.93 -6.36
CA VAL A 33 -6.14 -0.10 -7.31
C VAL A 33 -6.10 1.37 -6.90
N VAL A 34 -6.25 1.68 -5.61
CA VAL A 34 -6.15 3.05 -5.10
C VAL A 34 -4.76 3.63 -5.35
N ALA A 35 -3.68 2.86 -5.13
CA ALA A 35 -2.31 3.29 -5.44
C ALA A 35 -2.15 3.70 -6.91
N LEU A 36 -2.70 2.89 -7.83
CA LEU A 36 -2.66 3.14 -9.27
C LEU A 36 -3.47 4.40 -9.64
N VAL A 37 -4.67 4.55 -9.10
CA VAL A 37 -5.52 5.71 -9.37
C VAL A 37 -4.87 7.00 -8.85
N ILE A 38 -4.35 6.99 -7.63
CA ILE A 38 -3.60 8.13 -7.06
C ILE A 38 -2.39 8.45 -7.94
N GLY A 39 -1.63 7.45 -8.37
CA GLY A 39 -0.45 7.63 -9.22
C GLY A 39 -0.78 8.25 -10.57
N CYS A 40 -1.77 7.70 -11.26
CA CYS A 40 -2.23 8.23 -12.54
C CYS A 40 -2.66 9.69 -12.40
N ILE A 41 -3.54 9.99 -11.43
CA ILE A 41 -4.02 11.36 -11.20
C ILE A 41 -2.87 12.30 -10.84
N ALA A 42 -2.00 11.90 -9.93
CA ALA A 42 -0.92 12.74 -9.44
C ALA A 42 0.10 13.11 -10.54
N VAL A 43 0.39 12.20 -11.47
CA VAL A 43 1.31 12.45 -12.59
C VAL A 43 0.79 13.54 -13.55
N PHE A 44 -0.53 13.67 -13.72
CA PHE A 44 -1.10 14.72 -14.58
C PHE A 44 -1.18 16.09 -13.89
N ILE A 45 -1.24 16.12 -12.56
CA ILE A 45 -1.50 17.36 -11.80
C ILE A 45 -0.20 17.94 -11.21
N PHE A 46 0.72 17.10 -10.76
CA PHE A 46 1.86 17.51 -9.96
C PHE A 46 3.21 17.26 -10.64
N ARG A 47 4.24 17.97 -10.16
CA ARG A 47 5.62 17.66 -10.54
C ARG A 47 6.05 16.31 -9.97
N SER A 48 6.96 15.64 -10.68
CA SER A 48 7.46 14.30 -10.37
C SER A 48 7.87 14.11 -8.90
N TRP A 49 8.58 15.07 -8.30
CA TRP A 49 9.01 14.96 -6.90
C TRP A 49 7.84 14.96 -5.91
N VAL A 50 6.76 15.69 -6.18
CA VAL A 50 5.54 15.69 -5.36
C VAL A 50 4.81 14.36 -5.49
N VAL A 51 4.73 13.81 -6.72
CA VAL A 51 4.13 12.49 -6.97
C VAL A 51 4.84 11.40 -6.16
N ASN A 52 6.18 11.43 -6.14
CA ASN A 52 6.97 10.48 -5.35
C ASN A 52 6.68 10.59 -3.85
N ILE A 53 6.51 11.81 -3.32
CA ILE A 53 6.15 12.01 -1.90
C ILE A 53 4.75 11.44 -1.62
N ILE A 54 3.77 11.71 -2.48
CA ILE A 54 2.40 11.19 -2.32
C ILE A 54 2.39 9.66 -2.33
N GLN A 55 3.08 9.05 -3.30
CA GLN A 55 3.20 7.59 -3.39
C GLN A 55 3.92 6.99 -2.18
N PHE A 56 4.96 7.66 -1.69
CA PHE A 56 5.70 7.22 -0.50
C PHE A 56 4.83 7.26 0.75
N ILE A 57 4.06 8.34 0.96
CA ILE A 57 3.12 8.45 2.10
C ILE A 57 2.05 7.35 2.00
N TYR A 58 1.52 7.11 0.79
CA TYR A 58 0.53 6.06 0.57
C TYR A 58 1.10 4.65 0.84
N ALA A 59 2.34 4.39 0.43
CA ALA A 59 3.03 3.14 0.72
C ALA A 59 3.25 2.91 2.23
N ILE A 60 3.59 3.96 2.99
CA ILE A 60 3.67 3.88 4.46
C ILE A 60 2.31 3.54 5.05
N TYR A 61 1.23 4.19 4.58
CA TYR A 61 -0.12 3.89 5.03
C TYR A 61 -0.52 2.43 4.74
N ALA A 62 -0.23 1.93 3.54
CA ALA A 62 -0.49 0.55 3.17
C ALA A 62 0.29 -0.46 4.03
N ALA A 63 1.54 -0.14 4.37
CA ALA A 63 2.37 -0.95 5.26
C ALA A 63 1.83 -0.98 6.69
N TYR A 64 1.41 0.16 7.22
CA TYR A 64 0.80 0.27 8.56
C TYR A 64 -0.48 -0.55 8.66
N ASP A 65 -1.36 -0.46 7.66
CA ASP A 65 -2.61 -1.23 7.63
C ASP A 65 -2.34 -2.75 7.54
N ALA A 66 -1.40 -3.17 6.70
CA ALA A 66 -1.01 -4.58 6.59
C ALA A 66 -0.37 -5.12 7.88
N TYR A 67 0.41 -4.30 8.57
CA TYR A 67 0.99 -4.64 9.87
C TYR A 67 -0.11 -4.92 10.90
N GLY A 68 -1.06 -4.00 11.06
CA GLY A 68 -2.17 -4.16 12.01
C GLY A 68 -3.01 -5.39 11.71
N MET A 69 -3.36 -5.57 10.44
CA MET A 69 -4.14 -6.74 9.99
C MET A 69 -3.44 -8.08 10.26
N ALA A 70 -2.10 -8.12 10.19
CA ALA A 70 -1.34 -9.34 10.43
C ALA A 70 -1.03 -9.59 11.92
N GLN A 71 -1.27 -8.60 12.80
CA GLN A 71 -1.16 -8.76 14.26
C GLN A 71 -2.46 -9.25 14.92
N GLU A 72 -3.60 -9.04 14.26
CA GLU A 72 -4.92 -9.56 14.65
C GLU A 72 -5.06 -11.07 14.36
#